data_AF-A0A895YEL9-F1
#
_entry.id   AF-A0A895YEL9-F1
#
_cell.length_a   1.000
_cell.length_b   1.000
_cell.length_c   1.000
_cell.angle_alpha   90.00
_cell.angle_beta   90.00
_cell.angle_gamma   90.00
#
_symmetry.space_group_name_H-M   'P 1'
#
loop_
_entity.id
_entity.type
_entity.pdbx_description
1 polymer ?
#
loop_
_entity_poly.entity_id
_entity_poly.type
_entity_poly.pdbx_seq_one_letter_code
_entity_poly.pdbx_strand_id
1 'polypeptide(L)'
;MEFTSPYVDARRVLLDAVEALGSHAESAILVGAQAIYLRCGAGDFAVAPMTTDADLALDVARIEDEPEIFAAMEKAGFVAGSSQAVGSVLAGLRSI
;
A
#
# COMPACT_ATOMS: atom_id res chain seq x y z
N MET A 1 -12.44 14.92 16.80
CA MET A 1 -11.29 14.51 15.98
C MET A 1 -10.88 13.14 16.47
N GLU A 2 -11.23 12.11 15.71
CA GLU A 2 -10.99 10.72 16.11
C GLU A 2 -9.53 10.38 15.75
N PHE A 3 -8.68 10.14 16.76
CA PHE A 3 -7.31 9.69 16.52
C PHE A 3 -7.37 8.23 16.10
N THR A 4 -7.27 7.98 14.79
CA THR A 4 -7.19 6.65 14.23
C THR A 4 -5.82 6.06 14.56
N SER A 5 -5.77 4.75 14.82
CA SER A 5 -4.50 4.12 15.13
C SER A 5 -3.61 4.09 13.88
N PRO A 6 -2.30 4.36 13.97
CA PRO A 6 -1.41 4.40 12.79
C PRO A 6 -1.47 3.16 11.90
N TYR A 7 -1.71 1.97 12.46
CA TYR A 7 -1.87 0.74 11.67
C TYR A 7 -3.20 0.66 10.92
N VAL A 8 -4.26 1.30 11.44
CA VAL A 8 -5.55 1.41 10.75
C VAL A 8 -5.39 2.33 9.56
N ASP A 9 -4.66 3.44 9.72
CA ASP A 9 -4.40 4.37 8.63
C ASP A 9 -3.48 3.76 7.57
N ALA A 10 -2.46 3.00 7.96
CA ALA A 10 -1.64 2.24 7.02
C ALA A 10 -2.47 1.24 6.18
N ARG A 11 -3.46 0.59 6.77
CA ARG A 11 -4.38 -0.32 6.05
C ARG A 11 -5.33 0.44 5.12
N ARG A 12 -5.84 1.60 5.54
CA ARG A 12 -6.69 2.45 4.69
C ARG A 12 -5.92 2.92 3.47
N VAL A 13 -4.72 3.45 3.69
CA VAL A 13 -3.83 3.90 2.61
C VAL A 13 -3.48 2.75 1.65
N LEU A 14 -3.23 1.55 2.15
CA LEU A 14 -3.04 0.38 1.30
C LEU A 14 -4.26 0.11 0.41
N LEU A 15 -5.48 0.18 0.97
CA LEU A 15 -6.71 0.00 0.21
C LEU A 15 -6.91 1.11 -0.82
N ASP A 16 -6.63 2.36 -0.47
CA ASP A 16 -6.65 3.50 -1.39
C ASP A 16 -5.68 3.29 -2.57
N ALA A 17 -4.48 2.73 -2.29
CA ALA A 17 -3.49 2.42 -3.31
C ALA A 17 -3.95 1.29 -4.24
N VAL A 18 -4.50 0.21 -3.69
CA VAL A 18 -5.04 -0.91 -4.49
C VAL A 18 -6.22 -0.46 -5.35
N GLU A 19 -7.10 0.40 -4.83
CA GLU A 19 -8.19 1.00 -5.60
C GLU A 19 -7.66 1.91 -6.71
N ALA A 20 -6.63 2.72 -6.44
CA ALA A 20 -6.00 3.60 -7.42
C ALA A 20 -5.35 2.85 -8.59
N LEU A 21 -4.84 1.63 -8.36
CA LEU A 21 -4.29 0.78 -9.42
C LEU A 21 -5.34 0.35 -10.46
N GLY A 22 -6.62 0.38 -10.13
CA GLY A 22 -7.70 0.09 -11.09
C GLY A 22 -7.55 -1.29 -11.75
N SER A 23 -7.48 -1.33 -13.09
CA SER A 23 -7.29 -2.58 -13.84
C SER A 23 -5.97 -3.29 -13.51
N HIS A 24 -4.95 -2.56 -13.05
CA HIS A 24 -3.67 -3.15 -12.64
C HIS A 24 -3.70 -3.77 -11.25
N ALA A 25 -4.79 -3.65 -10.48
CA ALA A 25 -4.86 -4.18 -9.12
C ALA A 25 -4.59 -5.71 -9.06
N GLU A 26 -4.95 -6.45 -10.11
CA GLU A 26 -4.65 -7.90 -10.20
C GLU A 26 -3.17 -8.22 -10.41
N SER A 27 -2.35 -7.24 -10.81
CA SER A 27 -0.89 -7.38 -10.89
C SER A 27 -0.21 -7.12 -9.55
N ALA A 28 -0.93 -6.59 -8.56
CA ALA A 28 -0.37 -6.23 -7.27
C ALA A 28 -0.34 -7.42 -6.31
N ILE A 29 0.80 -7.59 -5.66
CA ILE A 29 1.06 -8.62 -4.67
C ILE A 29 1.38 -7.93 -3.36
N LEU A 30 0.55 -8.15 -2.34
CA LEU A 30 0.85 -7.67 -0.98
C LEU A 30 2.09 -8.39 -0.44
N VAL A 31 3.09 -7.61 -0.04
CA VAL A 31 4.34 -8.09 0.56
C VAL A 31 4.58 -7.40 1.90
N GLY A 32 5.72 -7.66 2.53
CA GLY A 32 6.09 -7.05 3.81
C GLY A 32 5.24 -7.50 5.00
N ALA A 33 5.22 -6.68 6.05
CA ALA A 33 4.60 -7.03 7.33
C ALA A 33 3.09 -7.26 7.22
N GLN A 34 2.38 -6.46 6.41
CA GLN A 34 0.93 -6.64 6.22
C GLN A 34 0.59 -7.99 5.58
N ALA A 35 1.40 -8.49 4.63
CA ALA A 35 1.22 -9.83 4.05
C ALA A 35 1.38 -10.94 5.09
N ILE A 36 2.39 -10.82 5.96
CA ILE A 36 2.65 -11.78 7.05
C ILE A 36 1.46 -11.80 8.01
N TYR A 37 1.00 -10.62 8.46
CA TYR A 37 -0.12 -10.52 9.39
C TYR A 37 -1.43 -11.07 8.80
N LEU A 38 -1.67 -10.83 7.50
CA LEU A 38 -2.82 -11.39 6.80
C LEU A 38 -2.75 -12.92 6.73
N ARG A 39 -1.57 -13.48 6.44
CA ARG A 39 -1.38 -14.93 6.21
C ARG A 39 -1.31 -15.74 7.51
N CYS A 40 -0.70 -15.19 8.55
CA CYS A 40 -0.51 -15.87 9.84
C CYS A 40 -1.75 -15.80 10.74
N GLY A 41 -2.72 -14.94 10.43
CA GLY A 41 -3.92 -14.75 11.25
C GLY A 41 -3.60 -14.18 12.63
N ALA A 42 -4.51 -14.33 13.59
CA ALA A 42 -4.34 -13.88 14.98
C ALA A 42 -3.46 -14.83 15.82
N GLY A 43 -2.42 -15.43 15.22
CA GLY A 43 -1.52 -16.35 15.94
C GLY A 43 -0.96 -15.73 17.23
N ASP A 44 -0.33 -16.56 18.07
CA ASP A 44 0.32 -16.13 19.33
C ASP A 44 1.54 -15.23 19.06
N PHE A 45 1.29 -14.04 18.53
CA PHE A 45 2.27 -12.98 18.52
C PHE A 45 2.37 -12.46 19.95
N ALA A 46 3.59 -12.42 20.48
CA ALA A 46 3.88 -11.83 21.79
C ALA A 46 3.48 -10.33 21.87
N VAL A 47 3.23 -9.68 20.72
CA VAL A 47 2.78 -8.30 20.57
C VAL A 47 1.71 -8.25 19.48
N ALA A 48 0.67 -7.43 19.66
CA ALA A 48 -0.34 -7.21 18.64
C ALA A 48 0.30 -6.80 17.28
N PRO A 49 -0.02 -7.47 16.16
CA PRO A 49 0.52 -7.14 14.86
C PRO A 49 0.29 -5.67 14.48
N MET A 50 1.37 -4.90 14.42
CA MET A 50 1.34 -3.48 14.06
C MET A 50 2.40 -3.20 13.00
N THR A 51 2.02 -2.46 11.96
CA THR A 51 2.95 -1.81 11.04
C THR A 51 2.33 -0.50 10.57
N THR A 52 3.15 0.51 10.28
CA THR A 52 2.69 1.86 9.88
C THR A 52 2.83 2.12 8.38
N ASP A 53 3.30 1.14 7.64
CA ASP A 53 3.54 1.16 6.21
C ASP A 53 2.88 -0.04 5.51
N ALA A 54 2.95 -0.07 4.19
CA ALA A 54 2.51 -1.16 3.35
C ALA A 54 3.38 -1.22 2.10
N ASP A 55 3.68 -2.43 1.66
CA ASP A 55 4.50 -2.68 0.48
C ASP A 55 3.72 -3.52 -0.53
N LEU A 56 3.76 -3.10 -1.80
CA LEU A 56 3.22 -3.85 -2.94
C LEU A 56 4.36 -4.19 -3.90
N ALA A 57 4.43 -5.45 -4.31
CA ALA A 57 5.19 -5.84 -5.49
C ALA A 57 4.25 -5.88 -6.70
N LEU A 58 4.74 -5.55 -7.89
CA LEU A 58 3.96 -5.59 -9.12
C LEU A 58 4.49 -6.68 -10.05
N ASP A 59 3.59 -7.52 -10.58
CA ASP A 59 3.89 -8.45 -11.66
C ASP A 59 3.88 -7.71 -13.00
N VAL A 60 5.08 -7.34 -13.46
CA VAL A 60 5.27 -6.60 -14.72
C VAL A 60 4.77 -7.33 -15.96
N ALA A 61 4.61 -8.66 -15.91
CA ALA A 61 4.05 -9.41 -17.03
C ALA A 61 2.54 -9.24 -17.19
N ARG A 62 1.87 -8.66 -16.17
CA ARG A 62 0.43 -8.44 -16.10
C ARG A 62 0.04 -6.96 -16.13
N ILE A 63 1.01 -6.05 -16.20
CA ILE A 63 0.78 -4.62 -16.35
C ILE A 63 0.48 -4.32 -17.82
N GLU A 64 -0.59 -3.58 -18.06
CA GLU A 64 -0.91 -3.00 -19.37
C GLU A 64 -0.28 -1.59 -19.50
N ASP A 65 -0.06 -1.13 -20.73
CA ASP A 65 0.49 0.23 -20.96
C ASP A 65 -0.47 1.34 -20.51
N GLU A 66 -1.79 1.06 -20.47
CA GLU A 66 -2.83 1.99 -20.04
C GLU A 66 -3.73 1.36 -18.96
N PRO A 67 -4.15 2.13 -17.93
CA PRO A 67 -3.69 3.48 -17.61
C PRO A 67 -2.23 3.48 -17.11
N GLU A 68 -1.52 4.59 -17.33
CA GLU A 68 -0.18 4.76 -16.78
C GLU A 68 -0.25 4.78 -15.24
N ILE A 69 0.53 3.91 -14.58
CA ILE A 69 0.41 3.65 -13.14
C ILE A 69 0.73 4.89 -12.31
N PHE A 70 1.80 5.63 -12.64
CA PHE A 70 2.16 6.83 -11.86
C PHE A 70 1.05 7.88 -11.93
N ALA A 71 0.48 8.14 -13.12
CA ALA A 71 -0.62 9.06 -13.30
C ALA A 71 -1.88 8.62 -12.54
N ALA A 72 -2.18 7.32 -12.50
CA ALA A 72 -3.29 6.78 -11.71
C ALA A 72 -3.08 7.01 -10.21
N MET A 73 -1.87 6.75 -9.71
CA MET A 73 -1.51 6.97 -8.31
C MET A 73 -1.50 8.47 -7.94
N GLU A 74 -0.95 9.34 -8.80
CA GLU A 74 -0.96 10.79 -8.59
C GLU A 74 -2.39 11.35 -8.56
N LYS A 75 -3.27 10.86 -9.44
CA LYS A 75 -4.70 11.24 -9.45
C LYS A 75 -5.39 10.84 -8.14
N ALA A 76 -4.97 9.76 -7.50
CA ALA A 76 -5.44 9.34 -6.18
C ALA A 76 -4.78 10.12 -5.03
N GLY A 77 -3.86 11.04 -5.31
CA GLY A 77 -3.21 11.92 -4.33
C GLY A 77 -1.93 11.36 -3.73
N PHE A 78 -1.40 10.27 -4.29
CA PHE A 78 -0.08 9.77 -3.91
C PHE A 78 1.02 10.60 -4.55
N VAL A 79 2.19 10.64 -3.90
CA VAL A 79 3.36 11.36 -4.40
C VAL A 79 4.56 10.42 -4.46
N ALA A 80 5.40 10.60 -5.48
CA ALA A 80 6.64 9.84 -5.57
C ALA A 80 7.52 10.12 -4.34
N GLY A 81 7.90 9.06 -3.63
CA GLY A 81 8.80 9.16 -2.50
C GLY A 81 10.25 9.40 -2.94
N SER A 82 11.07 10.00 -2.07
CA SER A 82 12.50 10.23 -2.33
C SER A 82 13.39 9.00 -2.08
N SER A 83 12.82 7.87 -1.64
CA SER A 83 13.58 6.66 -1.34
C SER A 83 13.83 5.85 -2.61
N GLN A 84 15.09 5.48 -2.86
CA GLN A 84 15.50 4.64 -3.99
C GLN A 84 15.14 3.14 -3.84
N ALA A 85 14.11 2.82 -3.06
CA ALA A 85 13.56 1.47 -3.07
C ALA A 85 12.73 1.31 -4.34
N VAL A 86 13.10 0.33 -5.18
CA VAL A 86 12.39 -0.01 -6.41
C VAL A 86 10.89 -0.18 -6.09
N GLY A 87 10.02 0.69 -6.60
CA GLY A 87 8.56 0.60 -6.45
C GLY A 87 7.93 1.28 -5.23
N SER A 88 8.59 2.18 -4.50
CA SER A 88 7.92 2.87 -3.38
C SER A 88 7.07 4.05 -3.83
N VAL A 89 5.75 3.99 -3.61
CA VAL A 89 4.87 5.15 -3.58
C VAL A 89 4.68 5.54 -2.11
N LEU A 90 5.22 6.68 -1.69
CA LEU A 90 4.94 7.20 -0.35
C LEU A 90 3.56 7.87 -0.38
N ALA A 91 2.60 7.26 0.30
CA ALA A 91 1.38 7.96 0.65
C ALA A 91 1.75 9.11 1.59
N GLY A 92 1.75 10.33 1.07
CA GLY A 92 1.79 11.51 1.92
C GLY A 92 0.55 11.48 2.82
N LEU A 93 0.76 11.25 4.11
CA LEU A 93 -0.26 11.52 5.13
C LEU A 93 -0.77 12.94 4.86
N ARG A 94 -2.06 13.08 4.55
CA ARG A 94 -2.72 14.39 4.51
C ARG A 94 -2.36 15.10 5.80
N SER A 95 -1.76 16.29 5.69
CA SER A 95 -1.50 17.12 6.86
C SER A 95 -2.83 17.34 7.55
N ILE A 96 -2.90 16.83 8.77
CA ILE A 96 -3.94 17.12 9.75
C ILE A 96 -3.70 18.54 10.29
#